data_AF-A0A1S3HVT7-F1
#
_entry.id   AF-A0A1S3HVT7-F1
#
_cell.length_a   1.000
_cell.length_b   1.000
_cell.length_c   1.000
_cell.angle_alpha   90.00
_cell.angle_beta   90.00
_cell.angle_gamma   90.00
#
_symmetry.space_group_name_H-M   'P 1'
#
loop_
_entity.id
_entity.type
_entity.pdbx_description
1 polymer ?
#
loop_
_entity_poly.entity_id
_entity_poly.type
_entity_poly.pdbx_seq_one_letter_code
_entity_poly.pdbx_strand_id
1 'polypeptide(L)'
;MDGSAGFGDLLQQAEQLTAEMDCGAELPKVERSIRQIMDAGHRLLTRTAQTSQDASDVKASILLGSKGFDIPRISQKLEGLSAARTFEPLEPVRDTDIHGFLRNERENALLTVIEQTRKNTLEEAEKRHWDSLVNEWEREKQKILNALIGTGHDTLDFPQEQESILGDSINMQGRSAMDNVEMAYARQVYQYNEQIVQGGIRPSLVDMFAEVGNKLDDDNITEIWRMVKLMTDVPMATSSSIISSRSTQRMQTAFVNQAKKYLEQSYHKYITATVYGNLQQAQLGGVPGTYHLVRSFLNVRLPHSTPGLEDGVVDGHPVWAMMYYCIRCGDLNAALHVAQQAQQNIGEFIVFLQEYMKNEDRRLSPNSETKLRLQYRRSVRTSTDPYKRAVFCIIGCCDFSDVHSEVAEKTEDYLWIKLSQIRFGDDAESEEGGSTQDTLTLPQFQTTLSEEYGESHFSAYQQPFLYFEVLLLTAQFEAAIEFLSRIERLRCHAVHVALVLYEMNMLALSQSIQSQLCE
;
A
#
# COMPACT_ATOMS: atom_id res chain seq x y z
N MET A 1 17.08 -20.94 26.77
CA MET A 1 16.38 -21.14 28.06
C MET A 1 17.44 -21.09 29.14
N ASP A 2 17.68 -19.93 29.73
CA ASP A 2 18.41 -19.79 30.99
C ASP A 2 17.63 -18.79 31.82
N GLY A 3 16.64 -19.32 32.54
CA GLY A 3 15.71 -18.55 33.35
C GLY A 3 16.13 -18.56 34.81
N SER A 4 16.38 -17.37 35.35
CA SER A 4 16.08 -16.96 36.73
C SER A 4 16.57 -17.87 37.88
N ALA A 5 17.88 -18.04 38.04
CA ALA A 5 18.48 -18.35 39.34
C ALA A 5 19.07 -17.06 39.93
N GLY A 6 18.36 -16.39 40.85
CA GLY A 6 18.90 -15.14 41.42
C GLY A 6 18.18 -14.55 42.62
N PHE A 7 16.85 -14.67 42.71
CA PHE A 7 16.09 -14.09 43.83
C PHE A 7 15.32 -15.12 44.67
N GLY A 8 14.84 -16.21 44.06
CA GLY A 8 14.18 -17.30 44.79
C GLY A 8 15.13 -18.04 45.73
N ASP A 9 16.30 -18.43 45.24
CA ASP A 9 17.34 -19.08 46.07
C ASP A 9 17.84 -18.18 47.20
N LEU A 10 17.89 -16.86 46.95
CA LEU A 10 18.37 -15.89 47.91
C LEU A 10 17.33 -15.66 49.03
N LEU A 11 16.04 -15.68 48.68
CA LEU A 11 14.94 -15.69 49.64
C LEU A 11 14.98 -16.98 50.48
N GLN A 12 15.14 -18.13 49.83
CA GLN A 12 15.19 -19.43 50.51
C GLN A 12 16.39 -19.51 51.47
N GLN A 13 17.55 -18.98 51.09
CA GLN A 13 18.72 -18.88 51.98
C GLN A 13 18.49 -17.91 53.14
N ALA A 14 17.84 -16.77 52.91
CA ALA A 14 17.50 -15.81 53.97
C ALA A 14 16.50 -16.41 54.98
N GLU A 15 15.51 -17.15 54.51
CA GLU A 15 14.55 -17.87 55.35
C GLU A 15 15.24 -19.00 56.14
N GLN A 16 16.16 -19.74 55.50
CA GLN A 16 16.92 -20.81 56.15
C GLN A 16 17.84 -20.27 57.25
N LEU A 17 18.53 -19.15 57.01
CA LEU A 17 19.34 -18.47 58.03
C LEU A 17 18.49 -17.94 59.19
N THR A 18 17.28 -17.47 58.89
CA THR A 18 16.32 -17.03 59.92
C THR A 18 15.85 -18.22 60.77
N ALA A 19 15.63 -19.39 60.14
CA ALA A 19 15.24 -20.62 60.83
C ALA A 19 16.37 -21.25 61.66
N GLU A 20 17.63 -21.17 61.19
CA GLU A 20 18.79 -21.65 61.96
C GLU A 20 19.02 -20.82 63.24
N MET A 21 18.66 -19.54 63.23
CA MET A 21 18.73 -18.67 64.41
C MET A 21 17.65 -18.99 65.48
N ASP A 22 16.57 -19.69 65.12
CA ASP A 22 15.49 -20.05 66.05
C ASP A 22 15.85 -21.26 66.96
N CYS A 23 17.00 -21.92 66.74
CA CYS A 23 17.47 -23.05 67.56
C CYS A 23 18.46 -22.61 68.66
N GLY A 24 17.97 -21.95 69.71
CA GLY A 24 18.63 -21.98 71.03
C GLY A 24 18.97 -20.65 71.72
N ALA A 25 18.62 -19.49 71.17
CA ALA A 25 18.66 -18.23 71.92
C ALA A 25 17.47 -17.35 71.54
N GLU A 26 16.53 -17.13 72.47
CA GLU A 26 15.43 -16.18 72.30
C GLU A 26 15.98 -14.75 72.18
N LEU A 27 16.28 -14.33 70.94
CA LEU A 27 16.45 -12.94 70.58
C LEU A 27 15.16 -12.46 69.88
N PRO A 28 14.60 -11.29 70.25
CA PRO A 28 13.38 -10.80 69.64
C PRO A 28 13.59 -10.52 68.15
N LYS A 29 12.65 -11.00 67.32
CA LYS A 29 12.64 -10.74 65.88
C LYS A 29 12.39 -9.24 65.65
N VAL A 30 13.36 -8.54 65.07
CA VAL A 30 13.26 -7.11 64.75
C VAL A 30 12.98 -6.95 63.26
N GLU A 31 11.72 -6.75 62.90
CA GLU A 31 11.37 -6.27 61.56
C GLU A 31 11.79 -4.80 61.44
N ARG A 32 12.79 -4.54 60.61
CA ARG A 32 13.24 -3.18 60.33
C ARG A 32 12.44 -2.62 59.17
N SER A 33 11.94 -1.39 59.32
CA SER A 33 11.37 -0.66 58.18
C SER A 33 12.46 -0.39 57.13
N ILE A 34 12.08 -0.24 55.86
CA ILE A 34 13.00 0.04 54.73
C ILE A 34 13.95 1.21 55.04
N ARG A 35 13.45 2.26 55.72
CA ARG A 35 14.26 3.41 56.13
C ARG A 35 15.36 3.03 57.14
N GLN A 36 15.04 2.17 58.10
CA GLN A 36 16.03 1.68 59.08
C GLN A 36 17.06 0.74 58.45
N ILE A 37 16.68 -0.02 57.43
CA ILE A 37 17.61 -0.85 56.65
C ILE A 37 18.57 0.03 55.85
N MET A 38 18.06 1.07 55.21
CA MET A 38 18.87 2.03 54.45
C MET A 38 19.89 2.75 55.35
N ASP A 39 19.48 3.22 56.53
CA ASP A 39 20.39 3.86 57.49
C ASP A 39 21.46 2.89 58.02
N ALA A 40 21.08 1.63 58.29
CA ALA A 40 22.03 0.59 58.68
C ALA A 40 23.00 0.24 57.54
N GLY A 41 22.51 0.21 56.31
CA GLY A 41 23.29 0.00 55.09
C GLY A 41 24.32 1.12 54.88
N HIS A 42 23.92 2.38 55.03
CA HIS A 42 24.85 3.50 54.95
C HIS A 42 25.93 3.49 56.04
N ARG A 43 25.58 3.09 57.27
CA ARG A 43 26.55 2.92 58.37
C ARG A 43 27.53 1.78 58.13
N LEU A 44 27.09 0.67 57.53
CA LEU A 44 27.97 -0.43 57.13
C LEU A 44 28.86 -0.05 55.94
N LEU A 45 28.31 0.64 54.95
CA LEU A 45 29.05 1.13 53.79
C LEU A 45 30.18 2.07 54.22
N THR A 46 29.89 3.05 55.07
CA THR A 46 30.90 4.00 55.58
C THR A 46 31.98 3.32 56.41
N ARG A 47 31.63 2.30 57.21
CA ARG A 47 32.61 1.51 57.97
C ARG A 47 33.47 0.61 57.09
N THR A 48 32.97 0.19 55.93
CA THR A 48 33.67 -0.72 55.01
C THR A 48 34.50 0.06 53.98
N ALA A 49 34.05 1.26 53.57
CA ALA A 49 34.72 2.11 52.60
C ALA A 49 36.11 2.59 53.06
N GLN A 50 36.33 2.78 54.37
CA GLN A 50 37.62 3.24 54.90
C GLN A 50 38.72 2.16 54.91
N THR A 51 38.37 0.88 54.81
CA THR A 51 39.33 -0.24 54.90
C THR A 51 39.55 -0.95 53.56
N SER A 52 38.85 -0.53 52.49
CA SER A 52 38.66 -1.36 51.29
C SER A 52 39.01 -0.68 49.95
N GLN A 53 39.61 0.52 49.92
CA GLN A 53 39.97 1.14 48.63
C GLN A 53 41.00 0.29 47.87
N ASP A 54 42.10 -0.10 48.52
CA ASP A 54 43.17 -0.90 47.88
C ASP A 54 42.71 -2.32 47.49
N ALA A 55 41.84 -2.94 48.29
CA ALA A 55 41.33 -4.28 47.99
C ALA A 55 40.24 -4.28 46.91
N SER A 56 39.49 -3.18 46.77
CA SER A 56 38.46 -3.02 45.74
C SER A 56 39.08 -2.80 44.35
N ASP A 57 40.15 -2.02 44.25
CA ASP A 57 40.87 -1.78 42.99
C ASP A 57 41.55 -3.07 42.50
N VAL A 58 42.13 -3.86 43.40
CA VAL A 58 42.72 -5.17 43.04
C VAL A 58 41.65 -6.15 42.57
N LYS A 59 40.49 -6.23 43.24
CA LYS A 59 39.39 -7.11 42.81
C LYS A 59 38.74 -6.65 41.50
N ALA A 60 38.52 -5.35 41.33
CA ALA A 60 38.04 -4.78 40.08
C ALA A 60 39.04 -5.06 38.94
N SER A 61 40.35 -4.98 39.22
CA SER A 61 41.38 -5.27 38.23
C SER A 61 41.43 -6.74 37.79
N ILE A 62 41.21 -7.67 38.72
CA ILE A 62 41.12 -9.11 38.41
C ILE A 62 39.85 -9.43 37.63
N LEU A 63 38.71 -8.83 37.98
CA LEU A 63 37.44 -9.02 37.28
C LEU A 63 37.47 -8.50 35.83
N LEU A 64 38.01 -7.30 35.62
CA LEU A 64 38.15 -6.71 34.29
C LEU A 64 39.22 -7.41 33.44
N GLY A 65 40.31 -7.87 34.08
CA GLY A 65 41.30 -8.75 33.44
C GLY A 65 40.68 -10.07 32.97
N SER A 66 39.78 -10.67 33.74
CA SER A 66 39.08 -11.91 33.36
C SER A 66 38.17 -11.76 32.13
N LYS A 67 37.77 -10.53 31.79
CA LYS A 67 37.00 -10.18 30.59
C LYS A 67 37.85 -9.65 29.43
N GLY A 68 39.18 -9.73 29.56
CA GLY A 68 40.14 -9.41 28.50
C GLY A 68 40.70 -7.99 28.51
N PHE A 69 40.47 -7.21 29.58
CA PHE A 69 40.95 -5.83 29.68
C PHE A 69 42.22 -5.73 30.54
N ASP A 70 43.33 -5.34 29.91
CA ASP A 70 44.65 -5.24 30.53
C ASP A 70 44.86 -3.86 31.19
N ILE A 71 44.40 -3.73 32.44
CA ILE A 71 44.31 -2.45 33.16
C ILE A 71 45.63 -1.71 33.36
N PRO A 72 46.79 -2.35 33.61
CA PRO A 72 48.06 -1.62 33.71
C PRO A 72 48.39 -0.89 32.41
N ARG A 73 48.12 -1.53 31.28
CA ARG A 73 48.35 -0.99 29.93
C ARG A 73 47.34 0.11 29.59
N ILE A 74 46.10 0.00 30.07
CA ILE A 74 45.07 1.03 29.92
C ILE A 74 45.41 2.24 30.79
N SER A 75 45.81 2.05 32.04
CA SER A 75 46.23 3.12 32.94
C SER A 75 47.44 3.86 32.39
N GLN A 76 48.42 3.13 31.83
CA GLN A 76 49.60 3.73 31.18
C GLN A 76 49.24 4.49 29.89
N LYS A 77 48.25 4.01 29.12
CA LYS A 77 47.70 4.75 27.97
C LYS A 77 46.87 5.95 28.39
N LEU A 78 46.15 5.87 29.51
CA LEU A 78 45.34 6.94 30.07
C LEU A 78 46.22 8.08 30.60
N GLU A 79 47.31 7.75 31.29
CA GLU A 79 48.35 8.71 31.69
C GLU A 79 49.04 9.35 30.48
N GLY A 80 49.25 8.59 29.39
CA GLY A 80 49.72 9.12 28.11
C GLY A 80 48.74 10.04 27.39
N LEU A 81 47.44 9.95 27.70
CA LEU A 81 46.35 10.77 27.14
C LEU A 81 46.02 11.99 28.03
N SER A 82 46.94 12.41 28.89
CA SER A 82 46.79 13.67 29.65
C SER A 82 46.48 14.83 28.70
N ALA A 83 45.27 15.39 28.84
CA ALA A 83 44.74 16.49 28.03
C ALA A 83 45.58 17.78 28.08
N ALA A 84 46.61 17.83 28.94
CA ALA A 84 47.56 18.94 29.00
C ALA A 84 48.42 19.08 27.73
N ARG A 85 48.61 18.00 26.95
CA ARG A 85 49.37 18.05 25.68
C ARG A 85 48.53 18.29 24.42
N THR A 86 47.20 18.35 24.54
CA THR A 86 46.31 18.54 23.39
C THR A 86 46.15 20.02 23.01
N PHE A 87 46.58 20.95 23.87
CA PHE A 87 46.38 22.40 23.71
C PHE A 87 47.67 23.23 23.63
N GLU A 88 48.85 22.60 23.50
CA GLU A 88 50.07 23.36 23.19
C GLU A 88 50.16 23.61 21.67
N PRO A 89 50.30 24.86 21.22
CA PRO A 89 50.56 25.17 19.81
C PRO A 89 51.76 24.37 19.31
N LEU A 90 51.59 23.72 18.16
CA LEU A 90 52.66 23.02 17.48
C LEU A 90 53.76 24.03 17.12
N GLU A 91 54.87 23.92 17.84
CA GLU A 91 56.12 24.69 17.72
C GLU A 91 56.03 26.20 18.02
N PRO A 92 56.82 26.72 18.98
CA PRO A 92 56.98 28.17 19.14
C PRO A 92 57.74 28.73 17.92
N VAL A 93 56.99 29.33 16.99
CA VAL A 93 57.56 30.04 15.84
C VAL A 93 58.37 31.23 16.36
N ARG A 94 59.64 31.34 15.98
CA ARG A 94 60.46 32.52 16.28
C ARG A 94 59.95 33.69 15.44
N ASP A 95 59.79 34.87 16.03
CA ASP A 95 59.15 36.10 15.51
C ASP A 95 59.65 36.67 14.15
N THR A 96 60.53 35.97 13.43
CA THR A 96 61.10 36.38 12.14
C THR A 96 60.73 35.49 10.94
N ASP A 97 59.93 34.44 11.11
CA ASP A 97 59.49 33.57 9.99
C ASP A 97 57.98 33.72 9.68
N ILE A 98 57.68 34.56 8.69
CA ILE A 98 56.30 34.85 8.23
C ILE A 98 55.65 33.61 7.59
N HIS A 99 56.44 32.76 6.93
CA HIS A 99 55.91 31.55 6.28
C HIS A 99 55.54 30.48 7.32
N GLY A 100 56.35 30.35 8.38
CA GLY A 100 56.03 29.49 9.53
C GLY A 100 54.76 29.93 10.25
N PHE A 101 54.60 31.24 10.48
CA PHE A 101 53.39 31.80 11.11
C PHE A 101 52.13 31.52 10.28
N LEU A 102 52.15 31.80 8.98
CA LEU A 102 50.99 31.56 8.10
C LEU A 102 50.62 30.08 8.00
N ARG A 103 51.62 29.19 8.05
CA ARG A 103 51.37 27.74 8.06
C ARG A 103 50.70 27.30 9.36
N ASN A 104 51.17 27.80 10.50
CA ASN A 104 50.58 27.50 11.81
C ASN A 104 49.14 28.02 11.91
N GLU A 105 48.89 29.26 11.47
CA GLU A 105 47.52 29.81 11.41
C GLU A 105 46.59 28.97 10.52
N ARG A 106 47.08 28.51 9.36
CA ARG A 106 46.30 27.62 8.49
C ARG A 106 46.02 26.27 9.16
N GLU A 107 47.01 25.69 9.83
CA GLU A 107 46.87 24.41 10.54
C GLU A 107 45.91 24.54 11.74
N ASN A 108 45.98 25.64 12.50
CA ASN A 108 45.04 25.94 13.57
C ASN A 108 43.61 26.15 13.05
N ALA A 109 43.45 26.90 11.95
CA ALA A 109 42.14 27.07 11.32
C ALA A 109 41.54 25.74 10.84
N LEU A 110 42.36 24.85 10.26
CA LEU A 110 41.93 23.50 9.88
C LEU A 110 41.51 22.67 11.10
N LEU A 111 42.28 22.74 12.19
CA LEU A 111 41.94 22.09 13.46
C LEU A 111 40.61 22.60 14.02
N THR A 112 40.37 23.91 14.02
CA THR A 112 39.11 24.51 14.47
C THR A 112 37.94 24.04 13.61
N VAL A 113 38.10 23.96 12.28
CA VAL A 113 37.06 23.43 11.39
C VAL A 113 36.78 21.95 11.67
N ILE A 114 37.82 21.14 11.88
CA ILE A 114 37.66 19.72 12.24
C ILE A 114 36.94 19.57 13.58
N GLU A 115 37.27 20.40 14.57
CA GLU A 115 36.63 20.37 15.87
C GLU A 115 35.16 20.79 15.79
N GLN A 116 34.86 21.84 15.03
CA GLN A 116 33.50 22.32 14.83
C GLN A 116 32.64 21.31 14.06
N THR A 117 33.18 20.69 13.02
CA THR A 117 32.48 19.61 12.29
C THR A 117 32.25 18.38 13.17
N ARG A 118 33.23 17.97 13.98
CA ARG A 118 33.07 16.90 14.97
C ARG A 118 31.98 17.22 15.98
N LYS A 119 31.98 18.43 16.55
CA LYS A 119 30.97 18.86 17.53
C LYS A 119 29.57 18.83 16.91
N ASN A 120 29.40 19.43 15.73
CA ASN A 120 28.12 19.44 15.03
C ASN A 120 27.64 18.02 14.70
N THR A 121 28.55 17.13 14.30
CA THR A 121 28.21 15.73 13.96
C THR A 121 27.74 14.97 15.18
N LEU A 122 28.36 15.19 16.35
CA LEU A 122 27.94 14.59 17.62
C LEU A 122 26.58 15.09 18.06
N GLU A 123 26.34 16.40 17.99
CA GLU A 123 25.03 17.00 18.32
C GLU A 123 23.92 16.48 17.39
N GLU A 124 24.18 16.37 16.09
CA GLU A 124 23.23 15.77 15.15
C GLU A 124 22.99 14.27 15.41
N ALA A 125 24.03 13.52 15.74
CA ALA A 125 23.91 12.10 16.04
C ALA A 125 23.10 11.87 17.33
N GLU A 126 23.35 12.67 18.37
CA GLU A 126 22.59 12.63 19.62
C GLU A 126 21.12 12.98 19.38
N LYS A 127 20.85 14.03 18.60
CA LYS A 127 19.48 14.38 18.20
C LYS A 127 18.78 13.24 17.46
N ARG A 128 19.42 12.67 16.44
CA ARG A 128 18.86 11.53 15.69
C ARG A 128 18.63 10.31 16.59
N HIS A 129 19.51 10.09 17.57
CA HIS A 129 19.36 9.00 18.53
C HIS A 129 18.13 9.22 19.43
N TRP A 130 17.95 10.42 19.96
CA TRP A 130 16.76 10.78 20.75
C TRP A 130 15.47 10.67 19.94
N ASP A 131 15.46 11.17 18.70
CA ASP A 131 14.30 11.04 17.81
C ASP A 131 13.97 9.55 17.54
N SER A 132 14.99 8.70 17.36
CA SER A 132 14.80 7.25 17.19
C SER A 132 14.23 6.59 18.45
N LEU A 133 14.73 6.95 19.63
CA LEU A 133 14.24 6.42 20.91
C LEU A 133 12.78 6.82 21.16
N VAL A 134 12.40 8.06 20.84
CA VAL A 134 11.01 8.52 20.96
C VAL A 134 10.10 7.75 20.01
N ASN A 135 10.52 7.56 18.75
CA ASN A 135 9.75 6.79 17.77
C ASN A 135 9.59 5.31 18.17
N GLU A 136 10.65 4.69 18.71
CA GLU A 136 10.56 3.33 19.25
C GLU A 136 9.62 3.27 20.45
N TRP A 137 9.71 4.25 21.35
CA TRP A 137 8.81 4.36 22.50
C TRP A 137 7.34 4.52 22.08
N GLU A 138 7.03 5.38 21.11
CA GLU A 138 5.67 5.55 20.60
C GLU A 138 5.13 4.26 20.00
N ARG A 139 5.96 3.53 19.26
CA ARG A 139 5.60 2.24 18.68
C ARG A 139 5.32 1.18 19.75
N GLU A 140 6.15 1.10 20.78
CA GLU A 140 5.93 0.17 21.90
C GLU A 140 4.72 0.58 22.75
N LYS A 141 4.52 1.88 22.98
CA LYS A 141 3.32 2.42 23.63
C LYS A 141 2.06 2.03 22.86
N GLN A 142 2.06 2.14 21.54
CA GLN A 142 0.94 1.72 20.69
C GLN A 142 0.71 0.21 20.78
N LYS A 143 1.77 -0.61 20.76
CA LYS A 143 1.65 -2.07 20.97
C LYS A 143 1.04 -2.41 22.33
N ILE A 144 1.49 -1.76 23.40
CA ILE A 144 0.98 -1.97 24.77
C ILE A 144 -0.48 -1.54 24.86
N LEU A 145 -0.84 -0.37 24.32
CA LEU A 145 -2.22 0.10 24.28
C LEU A 145 -3.13 -0.88 23.53
N ASN A 146 -2.69 -1.36 22.36
CA ASN A 146 -3.43 -2.34 21.58
C ASN A 146 -3.60 -3.68 22.32
N ALA A 147 -2.55 -4.13 23.01
CA ALA A 147 -2.61 -5.33 23.84
C ALA A 147 -3.54 -5.17 25.06
N LEU A 148 -3.64 -3.96 25.62
CA LEU A 148 -4.49 -3.67 26.78
C LEU A 148 -5.98 -3.55 26.41
N ILE A 149 -6.27 -3.03 25.21
CA ILE A 149 -7.63 -2.92 24.67
C ILE A 149 -8.15 -4.30 24.19
N GLY A 150 -7.25 -5.19 23.77
CA GLY A 150 -7.58 -6.53 23.27
C GLY A 150 -8.14 -7.54 24.27
N THR A 151 -8.37 -7.19 25.54
CA THR A 151 -8.90 -8.11 26.56
C THR A 151 -10.20 -7.70 27.24
N GLY A 152 -10.85 -6.61 26.80
CA GLY A 152 -12.09 -6.14 27.43
C GLY A 152 -13.11 -5.60 26.44
N HIS A 153 -14.17 -6.36 26.18
CA HIS A 153 -15.38 -5.88 25.50
C HIS A 153 -16.23 -5.01 26.45
N ASP A 154 -15.61 -4.06 27.16
CA ASP A 154 -16.33 -3.08 27.97
C ASP A 154 -15.66 -1.71 27.87
N THR A 155 -16.39 -0.82 27.22
CA THR A 155 -16.10 0.60 26.99
C THR A 155 -15.92 1.36 28.30
N LEU A 156 -14.70 1.83 28.58
CA LEU A 156 -14.47 2.97 29.45
C LEU A 156 -14.02 4.15 28.58
N ASP A 157 -14.99 5.00 28.29
CA ASP A 157 -14.82 6.27 27.58
C ASP A 157 -14.05 7.23 28.50
N PHE A 158 -12.77 7.45 28.22
CA PHE A 158 -11.99 8.50 28.89
C PHE A 158 -12.28 9.81 28.16
N PRO A 159 -12.92 10.81 28.80
CA PRO A 159 -13.09 12.11 28.18
C PRO A 159 -11.70 12.74 28.02
N GLN A 160 -11.26 12.86 26.77
CA GLN A 160 -10.02 13.53 26.41
C GLN A 160 -10.14 15.01 26.79
N GLU A 161 -9.28 15.48 27.69
CA GLU A 161 -9.12 16.91 27.92
C GLU A 161 -8.81 17.58 26.58
N GLN A 162 -9.65 18.55 26.21
CA GLN A 162 -9.43 19.40 25.06
C GLN A 162 -8.14 20.19 25.30
N GLU A 163 -7.02 19.73 24.72
CA GLU A 163 -5.88 20.60 24.52
C GLU A 163 -6.31 21.73 23.58
N SER A 164 -6.65 22.85 24.20
CA SER A 164 -6.83 24.14 23.55
C SER A 164 -5.53 24.50 22.84
N ILE A 165 -5.49 24.27 21.53
CA ILE A 165 -4.49 24.81 20.61
C ILE A 165 -4.75 26.32 20.48
N LEU A 166 -4.46 27.06 21.55
CA LEU A 166 -4.41 28.52 21.54
C LEU A 166 -2.99 28.94 21.85
N GLY A 167 -2.28 29.31 20.78
CA GLY A 167 -1.14 30.20 20.87
C GLY A 167 0.22 29.52 20.78
N ASP A 168 0.52 28.90 19.64
CA ASP A 168 1.87 29.03 19.10
C ASP A 168 1.80 29.94 17.87
N SER A 169 2.47 31.08 17.99
CA SER A 169 2.51 32.09 16.94
C SER A 169 3.24 31.50 15.75
N ILE A 170 2.51 31.28 14.66
CA ILE A 170 3.02 30.80 13.37
C ILE A 170 4.14 31.75 12.94
N ASN A 171 5.39 31.30 13.08
CA ASN A 171 6.56 32.03 12.63
C ASN A 171 6.57 32.00 11.08
N MET A 172 6.02 33.03 10.42
CA MET A 172 6.02 33.18 8.96
C MET A 172 7.39 33.59 8.40
N GLN A 173 8.45 32.88 8.79
CA GLN A 173 9.77 32.99 8.17
C GLN A 173 10.22 31.61 7.71
N GLY A 174 9.87 31.27 6.47
CA GLY A 174 10.26 30.03 5.81
C GLY A 174 9.16 29.58 4.87
N ARG A 175 9.54 28.93 3.75
CA ARG A 175 8.64 28.45 2.69
C ARG A 175 7.42 27.71 3.25
N SER A 176 6.29 27.75 2.53
CA SER A 176 5.11 26.94 2.87
C SER A 176 5.56 25.51 3.18
N ALA A 177 5.06 24.93 4.29
CA ALA A 177 5.32 23.54 4.63
C ALA A 177 4.74 22.56 3.60
N MET A 178 3.86 23.05 2.72
CA MET A 178 3.23 22.29 1.66
C MET A 178 3.98 22.43 0.33
N ASP A 179 4.11 21.33 -0.40
CA ASP A 179 4.64 21.34 -1.75
C ASP A 179 3.69 22.06 -2.74
N ASN A 180 4.20 22.45 -3.90
CA ASN A 180 3.43 23.11 -4.96
C ASN A 180 2.19 22.28 -5.38
N VAL A 181 2.34 20.95 -5.42
CA VAL A 181 1.24 20.02 -5.73
C VAL A 181 0.17 20.06 -4.65
N GLU A 182 0.58 20.01 -3.38
CA GLU A 182 -0.31 20.06 -2.22
C GLU A 182 -1.05 21.39 -2.15
N MET A 183 -0.36 22.50 -2.42
CA MET A 183 -0.95 23.83 -2.51
C MET A 183 -1.99 23.93 -3.64
N ALA A 184 -1.73 23.30 -4.79
CA ALA A 184 -2.65 23.29 -5.92
C ALA A 184 -3.96 22.56 -5.59
N TYR A 185 -3.87 21.40 -4.92
CA TYR A 185 -5.06 20.70 -4.44
C TYR A 185 -5.77 21.43 -3.29
N ALA A 186 -5.03 21.96 -2.31
CA ALA A 186 -5.59 22.72 -1.19
C ALA A 186 -6.39 23.94 -1.67
N ARG A 187 -5.92 24.61 -2.73
CA ARG A 187 -6.66 25.68 -3.39
C ARG A 187 -8.01 25.22 -3.95
N GLN A 188 -8.08 24.04 -4.56
CA GLN A 188 -9.35 23.49 -5.06
C GLN A 188 -10.30 23.16 -3.92
N VAL A 189 -9.80 22.57 -2.82
CA VAL A 189 -10.61 22.32 -1.61
C VAL A 189 -11.17 23.62 -1.02
N TYR A 190 -10.34 24.66 -0.95
CA TYR A 190 -10.79 25.98 -0.51
C TYR A 190 -11.92 26.53 -1.38
N GLN A 191 -11.75 26.49 -2.71
CA GLN A 191 -12.77 26.95 -3.67
C GLN A 191 -14.06 26.12 -3.58
N TYR A 192 -13.93 24.80 -3.41
CA TYR A 192 -15.05 23.89 -3.19
C TYR A 192 -15.88 24.30 -1.97
N ASN A 193 -15.21 24.46 -0.82
CA ASN A 193 -15.86 24.84 0.43
C ASN A 193 -16.48 26.24 0.36
N GLU A 194 -15.81 27.19 -0.29
CA GLU A 194 -16.36 28.54 -0.50
C GLU A 194 -17.68 28.50 -1.28
N GLN A 195 -17.75 27.71 -2.35
CA GLN A 195 -18.98 27.56 -3.16
C GLN A 195 -20.11 26.87 -2.38
N ILE A 196 -19.79 25.90 -1.53
CA ILE A 196 -20.77 25.25 -0.63
C ILE A 196 -21.32 26.26 0.38
N VAL A 197 -20.44 27.04 1.02
CA VAL A 197 -20.85 28.05 2.01
C VAL A 197 -21.70 29.15 1.37
N GLN A 198 -21.41 29.54 0.13
CA GLN A 198 -22.21 30.49 -0.65
C GLN A 198 -23.58 29.93 -1.08
N GLY A 199 -23.86 28.64 -0.85
CA GLY A 199 -25.15 28.01 -1.15
C GLY A 199 -25.41 27.81 -2.64
N GLY A 200 -24.36 27.72 -3.46
CA GLY A 200 -24.45 27.48 -4.90
C GLY A 200 -24.73 26.02 -5.27
N ILE A 201 -24.75 25.73 -6.57
CA ILE A 201 -24.73 24.36 -7.09
C ILE A 201 -23.42 23.71 -6.64
N ARG A 202 -23.49 22.52 -6.03
CA ARG A 202 -22.28 21.80 -5.59
C ARG A 202 -21.42 21.48 -6.82
N PRO A 203 -20.20 22.02 -6.92
CA PRO A 203 -19.29 21.68 -8.01
C PRO A 203 -18.86 20.21 -7.90
N SER A 204 -18.40 19.63 -9.02
CA SER A 204 -17.82 18.28 -9.02
C SER A 204 -16.38 18.35 -8.50
N LEU A 205 -16.16 17.87 -7.27
CA LEU A 205 -14.83 17.82 -6.67
C LEU A 205 -13.85 16.98 -7.51
N VAL A 206 -14.36 15.93 -8.16
CA VAL A 206 -13.57 15.04 -9.03
C VAL A 206 -13.04 15.80 -10.25
N ASP A 207 -13.86 16.64 -10.86
CA ASP A 207 -13.43 17.44 -12.02
C ASP A 207 -12.41 18.50 -11.62
N MET A 208 -12.61 19.15 -10.47
CA MET A 208 -11.66 20.14 -9.93
C MET A 208 -10.27 19.54 -9.68
N PHE A 209 -10.21 18.32 -9.12
CA PHE A 209 -8.94 17.63 -8.89
C PHE A 209 -8.34 17.04 -10.17
N ALA A 210 -9.16 16.53 -11.09
CA ALA A 210 -8.69 16.09 -12.40
C ALA A 210 -8.04 17.23 -13.19
N GLU A 211 -8.57 18.46 -13.10
CA GLU A 211 -7.93 19.65 -13.67
C GLU A 211 -6.56 19.95 -13.07
N VAL A 212 -6.36 19.70 -11.78
CA VAL A 212 -5.04 19.84 -11.15
C VAL A 212 -4.09 18.78 -11.71
N GLY A 213 -4.53 17.52 -11.80
CA GLY A 213 -3.75 16.45 -12.42
C GLY A 213 -3.27 16.79 -13.84
N ASN A 214 -4.16 17.31 -14.68
CA ASN A 214 -3.82 17.75 -16.04
C ASN A 214 -2.79 18.89 -16.08
N LYS A 215 -2.76 19.76 -15.07
CA LYS A 215 -1.79 20.88 -14.97
C LYS A 215 -0.41 20.43 -14.50
N LEU A 216 -0.30 19.24 -13.89
CA LEU A 216 0.97 18.69 -13.43
C LEU A 216 1.78 18.04 -14.56
N ASP A 217 1.17 17.81 -15.73
CA ASP A 217 1.81 17.20 -16.91
C ASP A 217 2.44 15.82 -16.62
N ASP A 218 1.85 15.06 -15.68
CA ASP A 218 2.19 13.67 -15.40
C ASP A 218 1.06 12.77 -15.91
N ASP A 219 1.37 11.96 -16.93
CA ASP A 219 0.45 11.00 -17.53
C ASP A 219 -0.14 10.02 -16.51
N ASN A 220 0.66 9.58 -15.52
CA ASN A 220 0.20 8.62 -14.52
C ASN A 220 -0.84 9.25 -13.58
N ILE A 221 -0.64 10.51 -13.19
CA ILE A 221 -1.57 11.24 -12.33
C ILE A 221 -2.85 11.57 -13.09
N THR A 222 -2.72 11.95 -14.36
CA THR A 222 -3.86 12.15 -15.25
C THR A 222 -4.69 10.87 -15.37
N GLU A 223 -4.03 9.72 -15.48
CA GLU A 223 -4.70 8.43 -15.57
C GLU A 223 -5.36 7.98 -14.27
N ILE A 224 -4.75 8.25 -13.09
CA ILE A 224 -5.41 8.07 -11.78
C ILE A 224 -6.73 8.83 -11.76
N TRP A 225 -6.72 10.12 -12.11
CA TRP A 225 -7.95 10.93 -12.07
C TRP A 225 -8.96 10.52 -13.13
N ARG A 226 -8.52 10.06 -14.30
CA ARG A 226 -9.42 9.46 -15.31
C ARG A 226 -10.14 8.23 -14.75
N MET A 227 -9.40 7.38 -14.05
CA MET A 227 -9.93 6.16 -13.43
C MET A 227 -10.90 6.47 -12.30
N VAL A 228 -10.51 7.36 -11.38
CA VAL A 228 -11.38 7.82 -10.27
C VAL A 228 -12.65 8.44 -10.83
N LYS A 229 -12.55 9.33 -11.83
CA LYS A 229 -13.72 9.96 -12.47
C LYS A 229 -14.67 8.95 -13.07
N LEU A 230 -14.16 7.92 -13.77
CA LEU A 230 -15.02 6.84 -14.22
C LEU A 230 -15.64 6.14 -13.00
N MET A 231 -14.84 5.59 -12.08
CA MET A 231 -15.36 4.80 -10.96
C MET A 231 -16.36 5.54 -10.05
N THR A 232 -16.30 6.87 -9.99
CA THR A 232 -17.25 7.71 -9.24
C THR A 232 -18.55 8.03 -9.97
N ASP A 233 -18.62 7.81 -11.29
CA ASP A 233 -19.80 8.08 -12.12
C ASP A 233 -20.85 6.97 -11.98
N VAL A 234 -21.35 6.79 -10.75
CA VAL A 234 -22.33 5.76 -10.38
C VAL A 234 -23.47 6.40 -9.60
N PRO A 235 -24.75 6.10 -9.93
CA PRO A 235 -25.88 6.61 -9.18
C PRO A 235 -25.95 5.97 -7.78
N MET A 236 -25.50 6.70 -6.77
CA MET A 236 -25.54 6.26 -5.37
C MET A 236 -26.98 6.26 -4.83
N ALA A 237 -27.37 5.17 -4.15
CA ALA A 237 -28.61 5.11 -3.40
C ALA A 237 -28.40 5.66 -1.99
N THR A 238 -29.32 6.50 -1.52
CA THR A 238 -29.33 7.03 -0.14
C THR A 238 -29.77 5.94 0.83
N SER A 239 -28.84 5.09 1.28
CA SER A 239 -29.05 4.14 2.38
C SER A 239 -28.46 4.67 3.69
N SER A 240 -28.90 4.11 4.82
CA SER A 240 -28.44 4.48 6.17
C SER A 240 -26.99 4.09 6.48
N SER A 241 -26.40 3.15 5.71
CA SER A 241 -25.01 2.72 5.82
C SER A 241 -24.37 2.59 4.44
N ILE A 242 -23.15 3.13 4.30
CA ILE A 242 -22.33 3.13 3.07
C ILE A 242 -22.00 1.69 2.65
N ILE A 243 -21.60 0.85 3.61
CA ILE A 243 -21.20 -0.55 3.36
C ILE A 243 -22.37 -1.35 2.80
N SER A 244 -23.57 -1.20 3.39
CA SER A 244 -24.77 -1.88 2.91
C SER A 244 -25.19 -1.39 1.51
N SER A 245 -24.97 -0.10 1.20
CA SER A 245 -25.21 0.44 -0.16
C SER A 245 -24.30 -0.27 -1.17
N ARG A 246 -22.99 -0.33 -0.88
CA ARG A 246 -21.98 -0.93 -1.76
C ARG A 246 -22.18 -2.42 -1.99
N SER A 247 -22.62 -3.15 -0.97
CA SER A 247 -22.91 -4.59 -1.06
C SER A 247 -24.19 -4.90 -1.85
N THR A 248 -24.99 -3.89 -2.22
CA THR A 248 -26.17 -4.11 -3.05
C THR A 248 -25.75 -4.53 -4.47
N GLN A 249 -26.41 -5.56 -5.02
CA GLN A 249 -26.16 -6.06 -6.37
C GLN A 249 -26.12 -4.96 -7.43
N ARG A 250 -27.07 -4.01 -7.40
CA ARG A 250 -27.11 -2.87 -8.33
C ARG A 250 -25.82 -2.04 -8.31
N MET A 251 -25.27 -1.82 -7.11
CA MET A 251 -24.03 -1.05 -6.92
C MET A 251 -22.82 -1.83 -7.40
N GLN A 252 -22.70 -3.11 -7.03
CA GLN A 252 -21.60 -3.96 -7.47
C GLN A 252 -21.58 -4.11 -9.00
N THR A 253 -22.74 -4.31 -9.63
CA THR A 253 -22.87 -4.35 -11.10
C THR A 253 -22.43 -3.03 -11.73
N ALA A 254 -22.81 -1.89 -11.13
CA ALA A 254 -22.41 -0.59 -11.64
C ALA A 254 -20.88 -0.37 -11.55
N PHE A 255 -20.24 -0.73 -10.43
CA PHE A 255 -18.78 -0.65 -10.29
C PHE A 255 -18.05 -1.51 -11.32
N VAL A 256 -18.47 -2.77 -11.49
CA VAL A 256 -17.86 -3.67 -12.47
C VAL A 256 -18.06 -3.18 -13.90
N ASN A 257 -19.25 -2.68 -14.24
CA ASN A 257 -19.50 -2.11 -15.57
C ASN A 257 -18.62 -0.88 -15.85
N GLN A 258 -18.40 -0.05 -14.83
CA GLN A 258 -17.58 1.14 -14.97
C GLN A 258 -16.08 0.82 -15.07
N ALA A 259 -15.61 -0.16 -14.30
CA ALA A 259 -14.25 -0.70 -14.44
C ALA A 259 -14.02 -1.32 -15.83
N LYS A 260 -14.98 -2.12 -16.33
CA LYS A 260 -14.94 -2.65 -17.69
C LYS A 260 -14.91 -1.55 -18.74
N LYS A 261 -15.75 -0.52 -18.61
CA LYS A 261 -15.78 0.63 -19.52
C LYS A 261 -14.44 1.37 -19.53
N TYR A 262 -13.79 1.54 -18.38
CA TYR A 262 -12.46 2.12 -18.28
C TYR A 262 -11.42 1.30 -19.07
N LEU A 263 -11.39 -0.01 -18.84
CA LEU A 263 -10.47 -0.94 -19.51
C LEU A 263 -10.74 -1.03 -21.02
N GLU A 264 -12.00 -0.99 -21.44
CA GLU A 264 -12.42 -0.97 -22.85
C GLU A 264 -11.93 0.30 -23.56
N GLN A 265 -12.11 1.46 -22.93
CA GLN A 265 -11.64 2.74 -23.45
C GLN A 265 -10.11 2.84 -23.49
N SER A 266 -9.42 2.35 -22.45
CA SER A 266 -7.96 2.27 -22.41
C SER A 266 -7.44 1.44 -23.58
N TYR A 267 -8.04 0.28 -23.80
CA TYR A 267 -7.64 -0.61 -24.89
C TYR A 267 -7.93 -0.03 -26.27
N HIS A 268 -9.08 0.63 -26.45
CA HIS A 268 -9.38 1.34 -27.68
C HIS A 268 -8.32 2.42 -27.99
N LYS A 269 -7.89 3.21 -26.99
CA LYS A 269 -6.79 4.18 -27.16
C LYS A 269 -5.49 3.49 -27.53
N TYR A 270 -5.16 2.37 -26.88
CA TYR A 270 -3.97 1.58 -27.16
C TYR A 270 -3.95 1.02 -28.60
N ILE A 271 -5.06 0.43 -29.07
CA ILE A 271 -5.19 -0.02 -30.46
C ILE A 271 -5.00 1.16 -31.42
N THR A 272 -5.68 2.26 -31.13
CA THR A 272 -5.61 3.50 -31.93
C THR A 272 -4.16 3.95 -32.07
N ALA A 273 -3.44 4.11 -30.95
CA ALA A 273 -2.03 4.50 -30.95
C ALA A 273 -1.14 3.51 -31.71
N THR A 274 -1.39 2.20 -31.57
CA THR A 274 -0.62 1.15 -32.26
C THR A 274 -0.80 1.20 -33.78
N VAL A 275 -2.03 1.44 -34.25
CA VAL A 275 -2.35 1.56 -35.68
C VAL A 275 -1.74 2.83 -36.27
N TYR A 276 -1.89 3.97 -35.60
CA TYR A 276 -1.29 5.24 -36.06
C TYR A 276 0.24 5.25 -35.98
N GLY A 277 0.84 4.48 -35.06
CA GLY A 277 2.28 4.26 -35.02
C GLY A 277 2.81 3.40 -36.17
N ASN A 278 1.98 2.54 -36.76
CA ASN A 278 2.37 1.55 -37.77
C ASN A 278 1.52 1.64 -39.06
N LEU A 279 1.24 2.86 -39.54
CA LEU A 279 0.29 3.09 -40.64
C LEU A 279 0.59 2.29 -41.92
N GLN A 280 1.87 2.10 -42.26
CA GLN A 280 2.25 1.37 -43.47
C GLN A 280 1.83 -0.11 -43.43
N GLN A 281 2.01 -0.76 -42.27
CA GLN A 281 1.62 -2.16 -42.08
C GLN A 281 0.13 -2.28 -41.78
N ALA A 282 -0.44 -1.35 -41.01
CA ALA A 282 -1.82 -1.40 -40.57
C ALA A 282 -2.82 -1.25 -41.74
N GLN A 283 -2.45 -0.50 -42.78
CA GLN A 283 -3.29 -0.27 -43.97
C GLN A 283 -4.70 0.24 -43.60
N LEU A 284 -4.75 1.20 -42.67
CA LEU A 284 -6.00 1.82 -42.24
C LEU A 284 -6.64 2.56 -43.43
N GLY A 285 -7.84 2.13 -43.80
CA GLY A 285 -8.63 2.75 -44.86
C GLY A 285 -9.24 4.10 -44.46
N GLY A 286 -10.03 4.69 -45.36
CA GLY A 286 -10.68 6.00 -45.13
C GLY A 286 -11.98 5.97 -44.31
N VAL A 287 -12.47 4.78 -43.92
CA VAL A 287 -13.74 4.64 -43.18
C VAL A 287 -13.46 4.59 -41.68
N PRO A 288 -13.95 5.55 -40.88
CA PRO A 288 -13.80 5.52 -39.44
C PRO A 288 -14.69 4.41 -38.84
N GLY A 289 -14.22 3.78 -37.76
CA GLY A 289 -14.99 2.83 -36.97
C GLY A 289 -14.13 1.74 -36.35
N THR A 290 -14.60 1.18 -35.23
CA THR A 290 -13.88 0.16 -34.45
C THR A 290 -13.58 -1.09 -35.27
N TYR A 291 -14.52 -1.52 -36.12
CA TYR A 291 -14.32 -2.67 -37.03
C TYR A 291 -13.07 -2.52 -37.92
N HIS A 292 -12.94 -1.37 -38.60
CA HIS A 292 -11.80 -1.10 -39.49
C HIS A 292 -10.52 -0.88 -38.70
N LEU A 293 -10.62 -0.27 -37.53
CA LEU A 293 -9.50 -0.06 -36.64
C LEU A 293 -8.93 -1.40 -36.14
N VAL A 294 -9.79 -2.32 -35.67
CA VAL A 294 -9.40 -3.66 -35.25
C VAL A 294 -8.80 -4.43 -36.42
N ARG A 295 -9.42 -4.40 -37.61
CA ARG A 295 -8.85 -5.04 -38.81
C ARG A 295 -7.42 -4.57 -39.07
N SER A 296 -7.20 -3.26 -38.99
CA SER A 296 -5.89 -2.64 -39.21
C SER A 296 -4.90 -2.99 -38.09
N PHE A 297 -5.38 -3.19 -36.87
CA PHE A 297 -4.57 -3.64 -35.74
C PHE A 297 -4.11 -5.09 -35.90
N LEU A 298 -4.99 -5.98 -36.40
CA LEU A 298 -4.61 -7.38 -36.66
C LEU A 298 -3.55 -7.50 -37.75
N ASN A 299 -3.56 -6.65 -38.78
CA ASN A 299 -2.48 -6.58 -39.77
C ASN A 299 -1.10 -6.32 -39.13
N VAL A 300 -1.06 -5.61 -38.00
CA VAL A 300 0.18 -5.30 -37.26
C VAL A 300 0.56 -6.44 -36.32
N ARG A 301 -0.41 -6.98 -35.57
CA ARG A 301 -0.18 -7.91 -34.46
C ARG A 301 -0.17 -9.39 -34.83
N LEU A 302 -0.99 -9.81 -35.79
CA LEU A 302 -1.11 -11.21 -36.19
C LEU A 302 -0.32 -11.45 -37.48
N PRO A 303 0.63 -12.41 -37.49
CA PRO A 303 1.18 -12.94 -38.73
C PRO A 303 0.07 -13.52 -39.61
N HIS A 304 0.25 -13.49 -40.93
CA HIS A 304 -0.77 -13.85 -41.92
C HIS A 304 -1.26 -15.31 -41.88
N SER A 305 -0.76 -16.14 -40.96
CA SER A 305 -1.18 -17.54 -40.80
C SER A 305 -0.78 -18.07 -39.43
N THR A 306 -1.52 -17.70 -38.37
CA THR A 306 -1.39 -18.36 -37.06
C THR A 306 -2.11 -19.72 -37.13
N PRO A 307 -1.39 -20.86 -37.01
CA PRO A 307 -2.03 -22.17 -37.03
C PRO A 307 -2.95 -22.34 -35.81
N GLY A 308 -4.09 -23.01 -35.99
CA GLY A 308 -5.00 -23.36 -34.89
C GLY A 308 -6.23 -22.46 -34.71
N LEU A 309 -6.41 -21.44 -35.56
CA LEU A 309 -7.61 -20.60 -35.56
C LEU A 309 -8.76 -21.28 -36.33
N GLU A 310 -9.97 -21.24 -35.77
CA GLU A 310 -11.13 -21.99 -36.23
C GLU A 310 -12.21 -21.10 -36.85
N ASP A 311 -13.21 -21.72 -37.50
CA ASP A 311 -14.44 -21.07 -38.02
C ASP A 311 -14.23 -20.00 -39.11
N GLY A 312 -13.06 -20.03 -39.76
CA GLY A 312 -12.78 -19.31 -41.00
C GLY A 312 -12.31 -17.87 -40.80
N VAL A 313 -12.38 -17.09 -41.88
CA VAL A 313 -11.87 -15.71 -41.94
C VAL A 313 -12.92 -14.74 -42.48
N VAL A 314 -12.87 -13.49 -42.01
CA VAL A 314 -13.63 -12.33 -42.47
C VAL A 314 -12.64 -11.24 -42.84
N ASP A 315 -12.75 -10.69 -44.05
CA ASP A 315 -11.81 -9.69 -44.58
C ASP A 315 -10.32 -10.09 -44.42
N GLY A 316 -10.03 -11.37 -44.66
CA GLY A 316 -8.66 -11.93 -44.55
C GLY A 316 -8.17 -12.17 -43.12
N HIS A 317 -9.01 -11.95 -42.10
CA HIS A 317 -8.66 -12.09 -40.68
C HIS A 317 -9.50 -13.14 -39.97
N PRO A 318 -8.95 -13.84 -38.96
CA PRO A 318 -9.70 -14.82 -38.17
C PRO A 318 -10.94 -14.21 -37.49
N VAL A 319 -12.09 -14.89 -37.61
CA VAL A 319 -13.39 -14.39 -37.13
C VAL A 319 -13.37 -14.12 -35.62
N TRP A 320 -12.87 -15.08 -34.84
CA TRP A 320 -12.84 -14.96 -33.38
C TRP A 320 -11.91 -13.87 -32.88
N ALA A 321 -10.76 -13.67 -33.55
CA ALA A 321 -9.85 -12.57 -33.21
C ALA A 321 -10.51 -11.21 -33.46
N MET A 322 -11.14 -11.03 -34.64
CA MET A 322 -11.90 -9.82 -34.97
C MET A 322 -13.00 -9.55 -33.93
N MET A 323 -13.76 -10.57 -33.55
CA MET A 323 -14.81 -10.44 -32.54
C MET A 323 -14.24 -10.10 -31.17
N TYR A 324 -13.21 -10.81 -30.72
CA TYR A 324 -12.57 -10.60 -29.42
C TYR A 324 -12.12 -9.15 -29.25
N TYR A 325 -11.36 -8.61 -30.22
CA TYR A 325 -10.84 -7.25 -30.10
C TYR A 325 -11.93 -6.18 -30.24
N CYS A 326 -13.01 -6.43 -31.00
CA CYS A 326 -14.17 -5.54 -31.02
C CYS A 326 -14.86 -5.50 -29.64
N ILE A 327 -15.08 -6.68 -29.02
CA ILE A 327 -15.66 -6.79 -27.67
C ILE A 327 -14.71 -6.15 -26.63
N ARG A 328 -13.40 -6.35 -26.75
CA ARG A 328 -12.37 -5.76 -25.88
C ARG A 328 -12.33 -4.23 -25.92
N CYS A 329 -12.72 -3.63 -27.04
CA CYS A 329 -12.89 -2.19 -27.20
C CYS A 329 -14.26 -1.67 -26.73
N GLY A 330 -15.16 -2.55 -26.26
CA GLY A 330 -16.51 -2.21 -25.84
C GLY A 330 -17.51 -2.00 -26.99
N ASP A 331 -17.12 -2.25 -28.24
CA ASP A 331 -17.99 -2.09 -29.41
C ASP A 331 -18.63 -3.43 -29.82
N LEU A 332 -19.75 -3.74 -29.16
CA LEU A 332 -20.54 -4.93 -29.44
C LEU A 332 -21.22 -4.88 -30.82
N ASN A 333 -21.47 -3.68 -31.37
CA ASN A 333 -22.07 -3.55 -32.70
C ASN A 333 -21.08 -3.95 -33.79
N ALA A 334 -19.81 -3.54 -33.67
CA ALA A 334 -18.75 -4.00 -34.55
C ALA A 334 -18.55 -5.52 -34.45
N ALA A 335 -18.60 -6.08 -33.23
CA ALA A 335 -18.53 -7.53 -33.03
C ALA A 335 -19.71 -8.27 -33.68
N LEU A 336 -20.92 -7.72 -33.58
CA LEU A 336 -22.12 -8.28 -34.23
C LEU A 336 -22.00 -8.24 -35.75
N HIS A 337 -21.44 -7.17 -36.32
CA HIS A 337 -21.20 -7.09 -37.76
C HIS A 337 -20.25 -8.20 -38.25
N VAL A 338 -19.16 -8.48 -37.51
CA VAL A 338 -18.27 -9.63 -37.80
C VAL A 338 -19.05 -10.95 -37.73
N ALA A 339 -19.86 -11.12 -36.68
CA ALA A 339 -20.66 -12.33 -36.48
C ALA A 339 -21.69 -12.56 -37.60
N GLN A 340 -22.31 -11.50 -38.11
CA GLN A 340 -23.24 -11.57 -39.26
C GLN A 340 -22.53 -11.99 -40.54
N GLN A 341 -21.32 -11.48 -40.79
CA GLN A 341 -20.53 -11.87 -41.97
C GLN A 341 -20.08 -13.34 -41.91
N ALA A 342 -19.83 -13.87 -40.71
CA ALA A 342 -19.41 -15.25 -40.48
C ALA A 342 -20.54 -16.21 -40.04
N GLN A 343 -21.81 -15.82 -40.18
CA GLN A 343 -22.95 -16.52 -39.58
C GLN A 343 -23.02 -18.01 -39.93
N GLN A 344 -22.61 -18.39 -41.14
CA GLN A 344 -22.61 -19.80 -41.59
C GLN A 344 -21.58 -20.66 -40.82
N ASN A 345 -20.50 -20.05 -40.33
CA ASN A 345 -19.40 -20.77 -39.67
C ASN A 345 -19.57 -20.80 -38.15
N ILE A 346 -20.04 -19.69 -37.55
CA ILE A 346 -20.18 -19.57 -36.09
C ILE A 346 -21.52 -20.11 -35.54
N GLY A 347 -22.47 -20.42 -36.43
CA GLY A 347 -23.74 -21.06 -36.09
C GLY A 347 -24.61 -20.21 -35.14
N GLU A 348 -25.11 -20.85 -34.07
CA GLU A 348 -26.04 -20.24 -33.10
C GLU A 348 -25.40 -19.17 -32.20
N PHE A 349 -24.06 -19.00 -32.23
CA PHE A 349 -23.38 -18.04 -31.37
C PHE A 349 -23.90 -16.60 -31.54
N ILE A 350 -24.28 -16.24 -32.77
CA ILE A 350 -24.83 -14.91 -33.07
C ILE A 350 -26.11 -14.62 -32.28
N VAL A 351 -26.93 -15.63 -31.98
CA VAL A 351 -28.17 -15.49 -31.22
C VAL A 351 -27.85 -15.10 -29.78
N PHE A 352 -26.86 -15.77 -29.17
CA PHE A 352 -26.39 -15.43 -27.83
C PHE A 352 -25.81 -14.01 -27.79
N LEU A 353 -25.01 -13.62 -28.79
CA LEU A 353 -24.47 -12.26 -28.85
C LEU A 353 -25.58 -11.19 -28.96
N GLN A 354 -26.60 -11.43 -29.79
CA GLN A 354 -27.74 -10.51 -29.92
C GLN A 354 -28.56 -10.41 -28.64
N GLU A 355 -28.74 -11.52 -27.92
CA GLU A 355 -29.40 -11.53 -26.61
C GLU A 355 -28.57 -10.76 -25.57
N TYR A 356 -27.27 -11.00 -25.52
CA TYR A 356 -26.32 -10.31 -24.65
C TYR A 356 -26.35 -8.78 -24.84
N MET A 357 -26.51 -8.32 -26.09
CA MET A 357 -26.58 -6.90 -26.43
C MET A 357 -27.91 -6.22 -26.04
N LYS A 358 -29.01 -6.98 -25.97
CA LYS A 358 -30.34 -6.44 -25.67
C LYS A 358 -30.56 -6.17 -24.18
N ASN A 359 -29.91 -6.96 -23.34
CA ASN A 359 -30.05 -6.84 -21.89
C ASN A 359 -29.12 -5.73 -21.36
N GLU A 360 -29.67 -4.79 -20.58
CA GLU A 360 -28.89 -3.68 -20.01
C GLU A 360 -27.74 -4.17 -19.12
N ASP A 361 -27.94 -5.28 -18.43
CA ASP A 361 -26.93 -5.91 -17.56
C ASP A 361 -25.85 -6.69 -18.34
N ARG A 362 -25.92 -6.72 -19.68
CA ARG A 362 -25.05 -7.51 -20.55
C ARG A 362 -24.97 -8.96 -20.06
N ARG A 363 -26.12 -9.63 -20.01
CA ARG A 363 -26.29 -11.02 -19.54
C ARG A 363 -27.18 -11.80 -20.48
N LEU A 364 -27.01 -13.13 -20.49
CA LEU A 364 -27.90 -14.05 -21.17
C LEU A 364 -29.02 -14.48 -20.23
N SER A 365 -30.14 -14.94 -20.79
CA SER A 365 -31.16 -15.66 -20.01
C SER A 365 -30.60 -16.99 -19.48
N PRO A 366 -31.10 -17.51 -18.35
CA PRO A 366 -30.61 -18.75 -17.75
C PRO A 366 -30.60 -19.94 -18.72
N ASN A 367 -31.60 -20.02 -19.60
CA ASN A 367 -31.71 -21.07 -20.62
C ASN A 367 -30.64 -20.96 -21.70
N SER A 368 -30.42 -19.76 -22.25
CA SER A 368 -29.39 -19.50 -23.26
C SER A 368 -28.00 -19.69 -22.69
N GLU A 369 -27.79 -19.26 -21.45
CA GLU A 369 -26.54 -19.42 -20.73
C GLU A 369 -26.18 -20.90 -20.50
N THR A 370 -27.13 -21.70 -20.01
CA THR A 370 -26.93 -23.13 -19.80
C THR A 370 -26.53 -23.84 -21.10
N LYS A 371 -27.17 -23.47 -22.22
CA LYS A 371 -26.83 -23.98 -23.55
C LYS A 371 -25.41 -23.58 -23.96
N LEU A 372 -25.05 -22.31 -23.80
CA LEU A 372 -23.72 -21.79 -24.16
C LEU A 372 -22.62 -22.47 -23.32
N ARG A 373 -22.84 -22.63 -22.02
CA ARG A 373 -21.93 -23.34 -21.10
C ARG A 373 -21.74 -24.81 -21.49
N LEU A 374 -22.83 -25.48 -21.87
CA LEU A 374 -22.77 -26.86 -22.34
C LEU A 374 -21.98 -26.98 -23.65
N GLN A 375 -22.19 -26.05 -24.60
CA GLN A 375 -21.43 -25.98 -25.84
C GLN A 375 -19.93 -25.75 -25.57
N TYR A 376 -19.62 -24.86 -24.63
CA TYR A 376 -18.26 -24.60 -24.22
C TYR A 376 -17.58 -25.86 -23.66
N ARG A 377 -18.17 -26.49 -22.65
CA ARG A 377 -17.62 -27.69 -21.99
C ARG A 377 -17.43 -28.86 -22.96
N ARG A 378 -18.31 -29.03 -23.94
CA ARG A 378 -18.28 -30.17 -24.88
C ARG A 378 -17.30 -30.01 -26.03
N SER A 379 -17.09 -28.78 -26.51
CA SER A 379 -16.39 -28.57 -27.79
C SER A 379 -15.38 -27.43 -27.77
N VAL A 380 -15.70 -26.30 -27.14
CA VAL A 380 -14.86 -25.11 -27.20
C VAL A 380 -13.70 -25.17 -26.22
N ARG A 381 -13.87 -25.81 -25.06
CA ARG A 381 -12.81 -25.90 -24.03
C ARG A 381 -11.52 -26.55 -24.55
N THR A 382 -11.65 -27.50 -25.47
CA THR A 382 -10.52 -28.20 -26.11
C THR A 382 -10.15 -27.62 -27.47
N SER A 383 -10.77 -26.50 -27.88
CA SER A 383 -10.47 -25.84 -29.16
C SER A 383 -9.06 -25.28 -29.15
N THR A 384 -8.39 -25.32 -30.30
CA THR A 384 -7.06 -24.72 -30.47
C THR A 384 -7.12 -23.20 -30.58
N ASP A 385 -8.29 -22.61 -30.86
CA ASP A 385 -8.45 -21.17 -31.05
C ASP A 385 -8.62 -20.46 -29.68
N PRO A 386 -7.63 -19.67 -29.24
CA PRO A 386 -7.69 -19.05 -27.92
C PRO A 386 -8.67 -17.87 -27.87
N TYR A 387 -8.91 -17.19 -28.99
CA TYR A 387 -9.89 -16.11 -29.08
C TYR A 387 -11.31 -16.65 -28.96
N LYS A 388 -11.58 -17.81 -29.59
CA LYS A 388 -12.86 -18.52 -29.47
C LYS A 388 -13.14 -18.88 -28.01
N ARG A 389 -12.17 -19.47 -27.31
CA ARG A 389 -12.30 -19.80 -25.88
C ARG A 389 -12.60 -18.56 -25.05
N ALA A 390 -11.82 -17.49 -25.20
CA ALA A 390 -12.02 -16.24 -24.48
C ALA A 390 -13.40 -15.62 -24.71
N VAL A 391 -13.86 -15.53 -25.97
CA VAL A 391 -15.16 -14.94 -26.32
C VAL A 391 -16.32 -15.72 -25.71
N PHE A 392 -16.27 -17.06 -25.74
CA PHE A 392 -17.28 -17.89 -25.06
C PHE A 392 -17.26 -17.68 -23.54
N CYS A 393 -16.08 -17.62 -22.93
CA CYS A 393 -15.92 -17.37 -21.49
C CYS A 393 -16.45 -16.01 -21.05
N ILE A 394 -16.26 -14.96 -21.86
CA ILE A 394 -16.72 -13.60 -21.59
C ILE A 394 -18.25 -13.50 -21.69
N ILE A 395 -18.86 -14.09 -22.73
CA ILE A 395 -20.31 -13.99 -22.97
C ILE A 395 -21.11 -14.97 -22.09
N GLY A 396 -20.57 -16.17 -21.84
CA GLY A 396 -21.22 -17.20 -21.03
C GLY A 396 -20.86 -17.19 -19.55
N CYS A 397 -19.95 -16.29 -19.13
CA CYS A 397 -19.38 -16.22 -17.80
C CYS A 397 -19.00 -17.62 -17.25
N CYS A 398 -18.15 -18.34 -17.97
CA CYS A 398 -17.75 -19.71 -17.67
C CYS A 398 -16.23 -19.90 -17.61
N ASP A 399 -15.81 -20.99 -16.96
CA ASP A 399 -14.41 -21.43 -16.81
C ASP A 399 -13.49 -20.31 -16.27
N PHE A 400 -13.82 -19.77 -15.09
CA PHE A 400 -13.00 -18.72 -14.47
C PHE A 400 -11.62 -19.22 -14.01
N SER A 401 -11.37 -20.52 -14.00
CA SER A 401 -10.05 -21.08 -13.72
C SER A 401 -9.06 -20.84 -14.87
N ASP A 402 -9.54 -20.67 -16.11
CA ASP A 402 -8.66 -20.33 -17.23
C ASP A 402 -8.25 -18.85 -17.16
N VAL A 403 -6.94 -18.61 -17.26
CA VAL A 403 -6.33 -17.27 -17.27
C VAL A 403 -6.32 -16.69 -18.69
N HIS A 404 -6.48 -17.55 -19.72
CA HIS A 404 -6.38 -17.19 -21.13
C HIS A 404 -5.08 -16.46 -21.50
N SER A 405 -3.94 -16.96 -21.00
CA SER A 405 -2.60 -16.36 -21.17
C SER A 405 -2.15 -16.19 -22.63
N GLU A 406 -2.75 -16.93 -23.56
CA GLU A 406 -2.50 -16.79 -25.02
C GLU A 406 -3.06 -15.48 -25.60
N VAL A 407 -4.06 -14.87 -24.95
CA VAL A 407 -4.73 -13.65 -25.42
C VAL A 407 -4.57 -12.50 -24.42
N ALA A 408 -4.55 -12.82 -23.12
CA ALA A 408 -4.33 -11.85 -22.04
C ALA A 408 -2.82 -11.66 -21.79
N GLU A 409 -2.19 -10.78 -22.58
CA GLU A 409 -0.76 -10.45 -22.43
C GLU A 409 -0.47 -9.56 -21.21
N LYS A 410 -1.43 -8.68 -20.83
CA LYS A 410 -1.27 -7.68 -19.77
C LYS A 410 -2.21 -7.93 -18.59
N THR A 411 -1.86 -7.38 -17.42
CA THR A 411 -2.72 -7.36 -16.24
C THR A 411 -4.10 -6.74 -16.51
N GLU A 412 -4.15 -5.66 -17.29
CA GLU A 412 -5.40 -5.02 -17.71
C GLU A 412 -6.33 -5.97 -18.50
N ASP A 413 -5.75 -6.84 -19.34
CA ASP A 413 -6.52 -7.81 -20.12
C ASP A 413 -7.06 -8.92 -19.22
N TYR A 414 -6.24 -9.40 -18.28
CA TYR A 414 -6.67 -10.34 -17.25
C TYR A 414 -7.82 -9.77 -16.41
N LEU A 415 -7.67 -8.53 -15.89
CA LEU A 415 -8.70 -7.85 -15.12
C LEU A 415 -10.00 -7.74 -15.92
N TRP A 416 -9.94 -7.30 -17.18
CA TRP A 416 -11.13 -7.12 -18.01
C TRP A 416 -11.88 -8.43 -18.27
N ILE A 417 -11.16 -9.54 -18.52
CA ILE A 417 -11.75 -10.87 -18.69
C ILE A 417 -12.43 -11.31 -17.39
N LYS A 418 -11.72 -11.24 -16.26
CA LYS A 418 -12.26 -11.67 -14.97
C LYS A 418 -13.47 -10.85 -14.53
N LEU A 419 -13.41 -9.53 -14.66
CA LEU A 419 -14.54 -8.62 -14.42
C LEU A 419 -15.75 -8.96 -15.31
N SER A 420 -15.51 -9.46 -16.53
CA SER A 420 -16.59 -9.91 -17.42
C SER A 420 -17.24 -11.23 -16.99
N GLN A 421 -16.52 -12.06 -16.24
CA GLN A 421 -16.99 -13.35 -15.72
C GLN A 421 -17.75 -13.24 -14.37
N ILE A 422 -17.72 -12.08 -13.71
CA ILE A 422 -18.35 -11.88 -12.38
C ILE A 422 -19.88 -12.04 -12.44
N ARG A 423 -20.43 -12.72 -11.42
CA ARG A 423 -21.88 -12.86 -11.17
C ARG A 423 -22.31 -12.17 -9.87
N PHE A 424 -23.56 -11.74 -9.84
CA PHE A 424 -24.18 -11.06 -8.70
C PHE A 424 -25.54 -11.72 -8.39
N GLY A 425 -25.85 -11.99 -7.11
CA GLY A 425 -27.17 -12.46 -6.64
C GLY A 425 -27.36 -13.98 -6.48
N ASP A 426 -28.60 -14.38 -6.16
CA ASP A 426 -29.09 -15.76 -5.85
C ASP A 426 -28.88 -16.80 -6.96
N ASP A 427 -28.33 -16.42 -8.11
CA ASP A 427 -27.85 -17.36 -9.14
C ASP A 427 -26.70 -18.26 -8.64
N ALA A 428 -26.04 -17.89 -7.53
CA ALA A 428 -25.07 -18.74 -6.84
C ALA A 428 -25.72 -19.78 -5.92
N GLU A 429 -26.94 -19.51 -5.43
CA GLU A 429 -27.66 -20.36 -4.46
C GLU A 429 -28.71 -21.26 -5.13
N SER A 430 -29.14 -20.95 -6.35
CA SER A 430 -30.24 -21.65 -7.05
C SER A 430 -29.83 -22.91 -7.82
N GLU A 431 -28.56 -23.31 -7.81
CA GLU A 431 -28.13 -24.62 -8.33
C GLU A 431 -28.19 -25.70 -7.24
N GLU A 432 -29.40 -26.08 -6.81
CA GLU A 432 -29.67 -27.37 -6.15
C GLU A 432 -29.39 -28.52 -7.15
N GLY A 433 -28.11 -28.80 -7.44
CA GLY A 433 -27.68 -29.93 -8.27
C GLY A 433 -26.61 -29.63 -9.32
N GLY A 434 -26.17 -28.37 -9.46
CA GLY A 434 -25.00 -28.00 -10.24
C GLY A 434 -23.85 -27.62 -9.32
N SER A 435 -22.62 -28.01 -9.65
CA SER A 435 -21.46 -27.73 -8.82
C SER A 435 -21.30 -26.21 -8.67
N THR A 436 -21.39 -25.70 -7.43
CA THR A 436 -21.04 -24.34 -6.99
C THR A 436 -19.63 -23.88 -7.38
N GLN A 437 -18.85 -24.74 -8.04
CA GLN A 437 -17.47 -24.55 -8.47
C GLN A 437 -17.30 -23.65 -9.72
N ASP A 438 -18.36 -23.19 -10.37
CA ASP A 438 -18.29 -22.51 -11.67
C ASP A 438 -18.69 -21.02 -11.67
N THR A 439 -18.93 -20.43 -10.49
CA THR A 439 -19.29 -18.99 -10.38
C THR A 439 -18.19 -18.19 -9.71
N LEU A 440 -17.85 -17.04 -10.29
CA LEU A 440 -16.92 -16.06 -9.74
C LEU A 440 -17.72 -14.87 -9.20
N THR A 441 -17.61 -14.59 -7.91
CA THR A 441 -18.20 -13.40 -7.28
C THR A 441 -17.17 -12.27 -7.16
N LEU A 442 -17.64 -11.03 -7.05
CA LEU A 442 -16.74 -9.88 -6.86
C LEU A 442 -15.88 -10.01 -5.58
N PRO A 443 -16.42 -10.39 -4.40
CA PRO A 443 -15.62 -10.58 -3.19
C PRO A 443 -14.54 -11.65 -3.35
N GLN A 444 -14.85 -12.80 -3.95
CA GLN A 444 -13.86 -13.85 -4.22
C GLN A 444 -12.72 -13.30 -5.10
N PHE A 445 -13.06 -12.56 -6.16
CA PHE A 445 -12.04 -11.96 -7.02
C PHE A 445 -11.21 -10.90 -6.29
N GLN A 446 -11.83 -10.11 -5.40
CA GLN A 446 -11.14 -9.14 -4.58
C GLN A 446 -10.09 -9.82 -3.68
N THR A 447 -10.49 -10.86 -2.94
CA THR A 447 -9.61 -11.67 -2.08
C THR A 447 -8.47 -12.32 -2.86
N THR A 448 -8.73 -12.88 -4.05
CA THR A 448 -7.65 -13.43 -4.88
C THR A 448 -6.59 -12.38 -5.24
N LEU A 449 -7.00 -11.14 -5.55
CA LEU A 449 -6.07 -10.08 -5.92
C LEU A 449 -5.30 -9.50 -4.71
N SER A 450 -5.97 -9.32 -3.57
CA SER A 450 -5.39 -8.70 -2.37
C SER A 450 -4.60 -9.68 -1.51
N GLU A 451 -5.12 -10.89 -1.30
CA GLU A 451 -4.54 -11.87 -0.37
C GLU A 451 -3.74 -12.96 -1.09
N GLU A 452 -4.30 -13.60 -2.13
CA GLU A 452 -3.64 -14.75 -2.78
C GLU A 452 -2.47 -14.32 -3.66
N TYR A 453 -2.65 -13.29 -4.50
CA TYR A 453 -1.57 -12.70 -5.28
C TYR A 453 -0.76 -11.71 -4.46
N GLY A 454 -1.45 -10.78 -3.80
CA GLY A 454 -0.86 -9.77 -2.91
C GLY A 454 0.12 -8.81 -3.57
N GLU A 455 0.69 -7.92 -2.75
CA GLU A 455 1.60 -6.85 -3.20
C GLU A 455 2.86 -7.37 -3.91
N SER A 456 3.35 -8.57 -3.54
CA SER A 456 4.55 -9.17 -4.12
C SER A 456 4.36 -9.59 -5.57
N HIS A 457 3.20 -10.14 -5.93
CA HIS A 457 2.93 -10.58 -7.30
C HIS A 457 2.93 -9.40 -8.27
N PHE A 458 2.36 -8.27 -7.86
CA PHE A 458 2.30 -7.05 -8.66
C PHE A 458 3.56 -6.18 -8.56
N SER A 459 4.56 -6.60 -7.79
CA SER A 459 5.73 -5.76 -7.47
C SER A 459 5.31 -4.34 -7.05
N ALA A 460 4.35 -4.25 -6.12
CA ALA A 460 3.54 -3.05 -5.90
C ALA A 460 4.37 -1.77 -5.67
N TYR A 461 5.48 -1.84 -4.93
CA TYR A 461 6.36 -0.68 -4.71
C TYR A 461 7.13 -0.23 -5.96
N GLN A 462 7.39 -1.13 -6.91
CA GLN A 462 8.02 -0.82 -8.19
C GLN A 462 7.00 -0.31 -9.22
N GLN A 463 5.77 -0.83 -9.17
CA GLN A 463 4.68 -0.48 -10.08
C GLN A 463 3.44 0.00 -9.30
N PRO A 464 3.53 1.14 -8.57
CA PRO A 464 2.48 1.57 -7.67
C PRO A 464 1.18 1.95 -8.39
N PHE A 465 1.28 2.50 -9.60
CA PHE A 465 0.12 2.85 -10.40
C PHE A 465 -0.66 1.61 -10.86
N LEU A 466 0.04 0.52 -11.21
CA LEU A 466 -0.58 -0.73 -11.63
C LEU A 466 -1.33 -1.40 -10.47
N TYR A 467 -0.71 -1.47 -9.29
CA TYR A 467 -1.38 -2.09 -8.14
C TYR A 467 -2.56 -1.24 -7.64
N PHE A 468 -2.42 0.08 -7.65
CA PHE A 468 -3.54 0.99 -7.40
C PHE A 468 -4.68 0.79 -8.40
N GLU A 469 -4.36 0.63 -9.70
CA GLU A 469 -5.34 0.35 -10.75
C GLU A 469 -6.11 -0.95 -10.47
N VAL A 470 -5.40 -2.03 -10.11
CA VAL A 470 -6.01 -3.32 -9.74
C VAL A 470 -7.01 -3.15 -8.60
N LEU A 471 -6.62 -2.48 -7.52
CA LEU A 471 -7.47 -2.29 -6.35
C LEU A 471 -8.67 -1.37 -6.63
N LEU A 472 -8.44 -0.26 -7.33
CA LEU A 472 -9.49 0.71 -7.62
C LEU A 472 -10.53 0.14 -8.61
N LEU A 473 -10.10 -0.53 -9.68
CA LEU A 473 -11.00 -1.14 -10.66
C LEU A 473 -11.76 -2.35 -10.10
N THR A 474 -11.26 -2.99 -9.05
CA THR A 474 -12.01 -4.03 -8.32
C THR A 474 -12.83 -3.48 -7.16
N ALA A 475 -12.99 -2.15 -7.05
CA ALA A 475 -13.78 -1.46 -6.03
C ALA A 475 -13.31 -1.70 -4.58
N GLN A 476 -12.02 -1.99 -4.39
CA GLN A 476 -11.35 -2.05 -3.09
C GLN A 476 -10.82 -0.67 -2.70
N PHE A 477 -11.73 0.30 -2.54
CA PHE A 477 -11.41 1.72 -2.38
C PHE A 477 -10.49 2.01 -1.18
N GLU A 478 -10.77 1.38 -0.04
CA GLU A 478 -10.02 1.54 1.20
C GLU A 478 -8.58 1.05 1.03
N ALA A 479 -8.40 -0.19 0.54
CA ALA A 479 -7.09 -0.76 0.26
C ALA A 479 -6.30 0.06 -0.78
N ALA A 480 -6.98 0.58 -1.81
CA ALA A 480 -6.35 1.39 -2.84
C ALA A 480 -5.77 2.71 -2.28
N ILE A 481 -6.53 3.39 -1.41
CA ILE A 481 -6.09 4.64 -0.76
C ILE A 481 -4.99 4.35 0.25
N GLU A 482 -5.18 3.31 1.07
CA GLU A 482 -4.21 2.90 2.09
C GLU A 482 -2.86 2.62 1.44
N PHE A 483 -2.82 1.83 0.37
CA PHE A 483 -1.61 1.53 -0.37
C PHE A 483 -0.93 2.78 -0.95
N LEU A 484 -1.69 3.66 -1.63
CA LEU A 484 -1.15 4.91 -2.17
C LEU A 484 -0.56 5.81 -1.08
N SER A 485 -1.18 5.84 0.11
CA SER A 485 -0.77 6.70 1.22
C SER A 485 0.59 6.33 1.82
N ARG A 486 0.99 5.05 1.71
CA ARG A 486 2.30 4.54 2.14
C ARG A 486 3.45 5.16 1.34
N ILE A 487 3.19 5.57 0.09
CA ILE A 487 4.19 6.11 -0.82
C ILE A 487 4.21 7.63 -0.68
N GLU A 488 5.30 8.18 -0.13
CA GLU A 488 5.42 9.60 0.21
C GLU A 488 5.05 10.56 -0.94
N ARG A 489 5.56 10.34 -2.15
CA ARG A 489 5.24 11.22 -3.30
C ARG A 489 3.77 11.15 -3.72
N LEU A 490 3.09 10.02 -3.49
CA LEU A 490 1.71 9.78 -3.92
C LEU A 490 0.70 10.06 -2.81
N ARG A 491 1.17 10.26 -1.57
CA ARG A 491 0.33 10.51 -0.40
C ARG A 491 -0.61 11.69 -0.59
N CYS A 492 -0.14 12.78 -1.21
CA CYS A 492 -0.99 13.92 -1.51
C CYS A 492 -2.16 13.52 -2.42
N HIS A 493 -1.93 12.73 -3.47
CA HIS A 493 -2.99 12.23 -4.35
C HIS A 493 -3.94 11.28 -3.59
N ALA A 494 -3.41 10.39 -2.75
CA ALA A 494 -4.20 9.47 -1.93
C ALA A 494 -5.24 10.20 -1.08
N VAL A 495 -4.84 11.29 -0.41
CA VAL A 495 -5.73 12.11 0.42
C VAL A 495 -6.84 12.75 -0.42
N HIS A 496 -6.52 13.30 -1.59
CA HIS A 496 -7.51 13.95 -2.44
C HIS A 496 -8.44 12.95 -3.14
N VAL A 497 -7.96 11.75 -3.46
CA VAL A 497 -8.82 10.63 -3.90
C VAL A 497 -9.77 10.22 -2.77
N ALA A 498 -9.28 10.10 -1.54
CA ALA A 498 -10.10 9.81 -0.38
C ALA A 498 -11.20 10.87 -0.15
N LEU A 499 -10.87 12.16 -0.29
CA LEU A 499 -11.86 13.25 -0.21
C LEU A 499 -12.96 13.11 -1.25
N VAL A 500 -12.61 12.76 -2.49
CA VAL A 500 -13.58 12.50 -3.55
C VAL A 500 -14.49 11.31 -3.22
N LEU A 501 -13.91 10.18 -2.80
CA LEU A 501 -14.70 9.00 -2.46
C LEU A 501 -15.57 9.23 -1.23
N TYR A 502 -15.11 10.06 -0.29
CA TYR A 502 -15.88 10.47 0.88
C TYR A 502 -17.08 11.35 0.49
N GLU A 503 -16.87 12.39 -0.34
CA GLU A 503 -17.96 13.26 -0.81
C GLU A 503 -19.02 12.47 -1.60
N MET A 504 -18.58 11.46 -2.36
CA MET A 504 -19.47 10.57 -3.12
C MET A 504 -20.10 9.46 -2.27
N ASN A 505 -19.89 9.43 -0.95
CA ASN A 505 -20.37 8.39 -0.03
C ASN A 505 -19.94 6.96 -0.40
N MET A 506 -18.76 6.80 -0.99
CA MET A 506 -18.19 5.50 -1.38
C MET A 506 -17.13 5.00 -0.41
N LEU A 507 -16.51 5.89 0.38
CA LEU A 507 -15.50 5.53 1.37
C LEU A 507 -16.16 5.09 2.69
N ALA A 508 -15.89 3.87 3.12
CA ALA A 508 -16.28 3.41 4.45
C ALA A 508 -15.32 4.02 5.50
N LEU A 509 -15.87 4.82 6.41
CA LEU A 509 -15.11 5.34 7.53
C LEU A 509 -15.06 4.32 8.66
N SER A 510 -13.89 4.22 9.31
CA SER A 510 -13.80 3.49 10.57
C SER A 510 -14.63 4.17 11.66
N GLN A 511 -15.19 3.34 12.56
CA GLN A 511 -15.83 3.79 13.79
C GLN A 511 -14.82 4.41 14.79
N SER A 512 -13.51 4.22 14.59
CA SER A 512 -12.44 4.78 15.43
C SER A 512 -11.23 5.21 14.60
N ILE A 513 -10.67 6.38 14.92
CA ILE A 513 -9.43 6.94 14.31
C ILE A 513 -8.23 5.99 14.49
N GLN A 514 -8.31 5.07 15.45
CA GLN A 514 -7.24 4.12 15.79
C GLN A 514 -7.42 2.72 15.18
N SER A 515 -8.53 2.43 14.51
CA SER A 515 -8.60 1.17 13.78
C SER A 515 -7.73 1.29 12.53
N GLN A 516 -7.06 0.19 12.16
CA GLN A 516 -6.61 0.04 10.78
C GLN A 516 -7.84 0.22 9.86
N LEU A 517 -7.65 0.80 8.68
CA LEU A 517 -8.69 0.90 7.64
C LEU A 517 -9.01 -0.52 7.13
N CYS A 518 -9.78 -1.23 7.97
CA CYS A 518 -10.47 -2.52 7.89
C CYS A 518 -9.78 -3.75 7.27
N GLU A 519 -9.88 -4.87 8.01
CA GLU A 519 -10.14 -6.21 7.45
C GLU A 519 -11.49 -6.23 6.69
#